data_AF-A0A2S9Q1X9-F1
#
_entry.id   AF-A0A2S9Q1X9-F1
#
_cell.length_a   1.000
_cell.length_b   1.000
_cell.length_c   1.000
_cell.angle_alpha   90.00
_cell.angle_beta   90.00
_cell.angle_gamma   90.00
#
_symmetry.space_group_name_H-M   'P 1'
#
loop_
_entity.id
_entity.type
_entity.pdbx_description
1 polymer ?
#
loop_
_entity_poly.entity_id
_entity_poly.type
_entity_poly.pdbx_seq_one_letter_code
_entity_poly.pdbx_strand_id
1 'polypeptide(L)'
;KLPLSILNTLVWRGLPTERTLAAPAVTAWVHGLRDGDPFLTDECRVVLLGEVASVAVEHPLYDRLPEVPYQYKELLGAIWREPLKLPPGERARTLAALLHTDPDGRAFTAELVARSGLEPREWLRRLFAALLPPLLHFLYRYGTVFSPHGENAIVVFDERDVPVRLAVKDFVDDVNVSAVPLPEHARMPDEVREVLLTEEPGFLTQFIHSGLFVGVFRYLAPLCEEQLDVPEAHFWSLVRAEILRHQRRFPELADRFALFDLLTPRIERLCLNRNRLHLDGYRDRPERPHAAVHGTVPNPLADPGPDDRY
;
A
#
# COMPACT_ATOMS: atom_id res chain seq x y z
N LYS A 1 -14.45 -11.16 -4.22
CA LYS A 1 -14.83 -10.09 -3.29
C LYS A 1 -16.33 -9.85 -3.42
N LEU A 2 -17.05 -9.78 -2.30
CA LEU A 2 -18.50 -9.59 -2.26
C LEU A 2 -18.81 -8.39 -1.35
N PRO A 3 -19.88 -7.63 -1.62
CA PRO A 3 -20.37 -6.64 -0.68
C PRO A 3 -20.92 -7.36 0.55
N LEU A 4 -20.65 -6.78 1.71
CA LEU A 4 -21.15 -7.25 2.98
C LEU A 4 -21.60 -6.04 3.79
N SER A 5 -22.88 -5.98 4.12
CA SER A 5 -23.50 -4.88 4.87
C SER A 5 -23.12 -4.91 6.35
N ILE A 6 -21.82 -4.78 6.63
CA ILE A 6 -21.22 -4.64 7.94
C ILE A 6 -20.40 -3.36 7.99
N LEU A 7 -20.46 -2.66 9.11
CA LEU A 7 -19.61 -1.53 9.41
C LEU A 7 -18.37 -2.06 10.14
N ASN A 8 -17.19 -1.95 9.51
CA ASN A 8 -15.94 -2.39 10.13
C ASN A 8 -14.86 -1.32 10.00
N THR A 9 -14.18 -1.04 11.12
CA THR A 9 -13.26 0.09 11.33
C THR A 9 -13.88 1.46 11.06
N LEU A 10 -13.85 1.96 9.84
CA LEU A 10 -14.32 3.30 9.44
C LEU A 10 -15.48 3.27 8.44
N VAL A 11 -15.55 2.24 7.59
CA VAL A 11 -16.46 2.21 6.43
C VAL A 11 -17.34 0.97 6.42
N TRP A 12 -18.50 1.09 5.78
CA TRP A 12 -19.32 -0.06 5.41
C TRP A 12 -18.60 -0.89 4.35
N ARG A 13 -18.67 -2.21 4.45
CA ARG A 13 -17.95 -3.16 3.58
C ARG A 13 -18.73 -3.50 2.32
N GLY A 14 -19.25 -2.48 1.65
CA GLY A 14 -19.92 -2.58 0.36
C GLY A 14 -18.96 -2.53 -0.83
N LEU A 15 -19.54 -2.64 -2.03
CA LEU A 15 -18.87 -2.44 -3.31
C LEU A 15 -19.52 -1.27 -4.07
N PRO A 16 -18.82 -0.13 -4.28
CA PRO A 16 -19.36 0.99 -5.06
C PRO A 16 -19.59 0.56 -6.50
N THR A 17 -20.78 0.82 -7.03
CA THR A 17 -21.19 0.38 -8.37
C THR A 17 -20.21 0.82 -9.45
N GLU A 18 -19.91 2.11 -9.55
CA GLU A 18 -19.00 2.67 -10.56
C GLU A 18 -17.60 2.07 -10.46
N ARG A 19 -17.03 2.01 -9.24
CA ARG A 19 -15.73 1.35 -8.99
C ARG A 19 -15.76 -0.12 -9.36
N THR A 20 -16.82 -0.83 -9.02
CA THR A 20 -16.95 -2.25 -9.31
C THR A 20 -16.95 -2.49 -10.81
N LEU A 21 -17.69 -1.71 -11.60
CA LEU A 21 -17.71 -1.82 -13.05
C LEU A 21 -16.34 -1.54 -13.68
N ALA A 22 -15.58 -0.59 -13.15
CA ALA A 22 -14.27 -0.22 -13.67
C ALA A 22 -13.10 -1.14 -13.23
N ALA A 23 -13.32 -2.08 -12.30
CA ALA A 23 -12.24 -2.90 -11.72
C ALA A 23 -11.38 -3.66 -12.76
N PRO A 24 -11.97 -4.27 -13.82
CA PRO A 24 -11.18 -4.91 -14.88
C PRO A 24 -10.37 -3.91 -15.72
N ALA A 25 -10.92 -2.73 -15.98
CA ALA A 25 -10.24 -1.67 -16.72
C ALA A 25 -9.04 -1.10 -15.95
N VAL A 26 -9.23 -0.83 -14.65
CA VAL A 26 -8.15 -0.42 -13.74
C VAL A 26 -7.07 -1.49 -13.70
N THR A 27 -7.45 -2.77 -13.59
CA THR A 27 -6.51 -3.89 -13.61
C THR A 27 -5.70 -3.92 -14.90
N ALA A 28 -6.36 -3.82 -16.06
CA ALA A 28 -5.68 -3.83 -17.35
C ALA A 28 -4.69 -2.67 -17.49
N TRP A 29 -5.07 -1.48 -17.01
CA TRP A 29 -4.18 -0.31 -17.02
C TRP A 29 -2.95 -0.52 -16.12
N VAL A 30 -3.13 -0.94 -14.86
CA VAL A 30 -1.99 -1.16 -13.93
C VAL A 30 -1.10 -2.30 -14.42
N HIS A 31 -1.67 -3.39 -14.95
CA HIS A 31 -0.90 -4.45 -15.59
C HIS A 31 -0.12 -3.93 -16.79
N GLY A 32 -0.72 -3.09 -17.63
CA GLY A 32 -0.04 -2.45 -18.75
C GLY A 32 1.14 -1.57 -18.34
N LEU A 33 1.05 -0.86 -17.19
CA LEU A 33 2.18 -0.13 -16.63
C LEU A 33 3.32 -1.07 -16.24
N ARG A 34 3.00 -2.15 -15.50
CA ARG A 34 3.98 -3.18 -15.10
C ARG A 34 4.62 -3.81 -16.33
N ASP A 35 3.82 -4.34 -17.26
CA ASP A 35 4.29 -5.13 -18.40
C ASP A 35 5.11 -4.31 -19.40
N GLY A 36 4.94 -2.98 -19.40
CA GLY A 36 5.75 -2.04 -20.16
C GLY A 36 7.06 -1.62 -19.49
N ASP A 37 7.37 -2.12 -18.28
CA ASP A 37 8.53 -1.71 -17.48
C ASP A 37 9.38 -2.92 -17.01
N PRO A 38 10.56 -3.15 -17.62
CA PRO A 38 11.46 -4.24 -17.25
C PRO A 38 11.91 -4.23 -15.79
N PHE A 39 11.99 -3.05 -15.15
CA PHE A 39 12.35 -2.97 -13.74
C PHE A 39 11.26 -3.58 -12.85
N LEU A 40 9.99 -3.38 -13.21
CA LEU A 40 8.86 -3.96 -12.49
C LEU A 40 8.70 -5.46 -12.78
N THR A 41 8.86 -5.89 -14.04
CA THR A 41 8.65 -7.30 -14.44
C THR A 41 9.82 -8.20 -14.11
N ASP A 42 11.04 -7.80 -14.43
CA ASP A 42 12.19 -8.72 -14.48
C ASP A 42 12.98 -8.67 -13.17
N GLU A 43 13.10 -7.48 -12.58
CA GLU A 43 13.89 -7.26 -11.37
C GLU A 43 13.03 -7.32 -10.10
N CYS A 44 12.03 -6.44 -9.98
CA CYS A 44 11.13 -6.46 -8.84
C CYS A 44 10.25 -7.71 -8.86
N ARG A 45 9.90 -8.20 -10.05
CA ARG A 45 8.96 -9.31 -10.28
C ARG A 45 7.65 -9.11 -9.51
N VAL A 46 7.18 -7.86 -9.44
CA VAL A 46 6.02 -7.50 -8.61
C VAL A 46 4.79 -8.26 -9.08
N VAL A 47 4.10 -8.90 -8.14
CA VAL A 47 2.87 -9.64 -8.45
C VAL A 47 1.67 -8.74 -8.20
N LEU A 48 0.89 -8.50 -9.25
CA LEU A 48 -0.31 -7.68 -9.17
C LEU A 48 -1.52 -8.60 -9.31
N LEU A 49 -2.21 -8.87 -8.21
CA LEU A 49 -3.39 -9.74 -8.17
C LEU A 49 -4.61 -9.00 -8.74
N GLY A 50 -4.79 -9.10 -10.06
CA GLY A 50 -5.76 -8.34 -10.82
C GLY A 50 -7.21 -8.67 -10.50
N GLU A 51 -8.07 -7.66 -10.57
CA GLU A 51 -9.52 -7.74 -10.44
C GLU A 51 -10.12 -7.90 -11.84
N VAL A 52 -10.05 -9.11 -12.38
CA VAL A 52 -10.19 -9.41 -13.82
C VAL A 52 -11.63 -9.51 -14.32
N ALA A 53 -12.61 -9.61 -13.42
CA ALA A 53 -14.02 -9.59 -13.78
C ALA A 53 -14.84 -8.99 -12.64
N SER A 54 -15.94 -8.35 -12.98
CA SER A 54 -16.85 -7.77 -11.99
C SER A 54 -18.29 -7.77 -12.47
N VAL A 55 -19.20 -7.67 -11.51
CA VAL A 55 -20.62 -7.40 -11.73
C VAL A 55 -21.08 -6.46 -10.64
N ALA A 56 -21.85 -5.45 -10.99
CA ALA A 56 -22.56 -4.58 -10.06
C ALA A 56 -24.04 -4.58 -10.41
N VAL A 57 -24.90 -4.51 -9.40
CA VAL A 57 -26.35 -4.43 -9.59
C VAL A 57 -26.83 -3.13 -8.98
N GLU A 58 -27.23 -2.20 -9.84
CA GLU A 58 -27.82 -0.92 -9.44
C GLU A 58 -29.10 -1.14 -8.66
N HIS A 59 -29.29 -0.35 -7.60
CA HIS A 59 -30.51 -0.35 -6.82
C HIS A 59 -31.52 0.61 -7.46
N PRO A 60 -32.71 0.14 -7.90
CA PRO A 60 -33.62 0.92 -8.75
C PRO A 60 -34.20 2.18 -8.09
N LEU A 61 -34.17 2.25 -6.75
CA LEU A 61 -34.64 3.40 -5.96
C LEU A 61 -33.48 4.22 -5.39
N TYR A 62 -32.63 3.63 -4.54
CA TYR A 62 -31.55 4.33 -3.85
C TYR A 62 -30.56 5.04 -4.79
N ASP A 63 -30.18 4.45 -5.92
CA ASP A 63 -29.19 5.07 -6.81
C ASP A 63 -29.69 6.39 -7.43
N ARG A 64 -31.01 6.62 -7.43
CA ARG A 64 -31.65 7.86 -7.92
C ARG A 64 -31.79 8.94 -6.85
N LEU A 65 -31.48 8.61 -5.58
CA LEU A 65 -31.60 9.53 -4.46
C LEU A 65 -30.22 10.16 -4.17
N PRO A 66 -30.06 11.49 -4.32
CA PRO A 66 -28.74 12.12 -4.18
C PRO A 66 -28.15 11.95 -2.78
N GLU A 67 -28.97 12.08 -1.74
CA GLU A 67 -28.54 12.04 -0.33
C GLU A 67 -28.69 10.67 0.33
N VAL A 68 -28.95 9.59 -0.42
CA VAL A 68 -29.03 8.27 0.21
C VAL A 68 -27.67 7.90 0.79
N PRO A 69 -27.62 7.35 2.01
CA PRO A 69 -26.37 6.91 2.59
C PRO A 69 -25.64 5.91 1.70
N TYR A 70 -24.32 6.10 1.54
CA TYR A 70 -23.52 5.37 0.53
C TYR A 70 -23.65 3.86 0.67
N GLN A 71 -23.82 3.33 1.89
CA GLN A 71 -23.92 1.88 2.09
C GLN A 71 -25.10 1.24 1.36
N TYR A 72 -26.14 2.01 1.01
CA TYR A 72 -27.28 1.54 0.24
C TYR A 72 -27.06 1.56 -1.28
N LYS A 73 -26.00 2.24 -1.74
CA LYS A 73 -25.53 2.24 -3.14
C LYS A 73 -24.49 1.15 -3.41
N GLU A 74 -24.18 0.32 -2.40
CA GLU A 74 -23.04 -0.60 -2.42
C GLU A 74 -23.42 -2.05 -2.08
N LEU A 75 -24.69 -2.41 -2.32
CA LEU A 75 -25.34 -3.59 -1.73
C LEU A 75 -25.12 -4.89 -2.48
N LEU A 76 -24.98 -4.86 -3.82
CA LEU A 76 -25.00 -6.08 -4.62
C LEU A 76 -24.03 -6.01 -5.80
N GLY A 77 -23.13 -6.98 -5.84
CA GLY A 77 -22.12 -7.12 -6.87
C GLY A 77 -21.12 -8.22 -6.51
N ALA A 78 -20.13 -8.41 -7.37
CA ALA A 78 -19.00 -9.27 -7.11
C ALA A 78 -17.78 -8.81 -7.94
N ILE A 79 -16.59 -9.03 -7.41
CA ILE A 79 -15.33 -8.88 -8.13
C ILE A 79 -14.55 -10.19 -8.02
N TRP A 80 -14.09 -10.72 -9.15
CA TRP A 80 -13.20 -11.87 -9.21
C TRP A 80 -11.75 -11.38 -9.30
N ARG A 81 -10.91 -11.92 -8.42
CA ARG A 81 -9.49 -11.59 -8.36
C ARG A 81 -8.66 -12.80 -8.74
N GLU A 82 -7.56 -12.56 -9.45
CA GLU A 82 -6.57 -13.59 -9.73
C GLU A 82 -6.02 -14.21 -8.44
N PRO A 83 -5.88 -15.54 -8.38
CA PRO A 83 -5.24 -16.17 -7.24
C PRO A 83 -3.74 -15.94 -7.30
N LEU A 84 -3.11 -15.84 -6.13
CA LEU A 84 -1.65 -15.86 -6.05
C LEU A 84 -1.14 -17.27 -6.39
N LYS A 85 -0.41 -17.38 -7.50
CA LYS A 85 0.26 -18.62 -7.92
C LYS A 85 1.75 -18.49 -7.67
N LEU A 86 2.31 -19.42 -6.90
CA LEU A 86 3.73 -19.45 -6.57
C LEU A 86 4.41 -20.68 -7.17
N PRO A 87 5.67 -20.58 -7.63
CA PRO A 87 6.47 -21.76 -7.94
C PRO A 87 6.71 -22.61 -6.68
N PRO A 88 7.07 -23.89 -6.85
CA PRO A 88 7.46 -24.75 -5.73
C PRO A 88 8.58 -24.12 -4.89
N GLY A 89 8.49 -24.30 -3.56
CA GLY A 89 9.48 -23.78 -2.60
C GLY A 89 9.16 -22.39 -2.06
N GLU A 90 8.39 -21.57 -2.78
CA GLU A 90 8.02 -20.24 -2.31
C GLU A 90 6.77 -20.24 -1.44
N ARG A 91 6.70 -19.25 -0.55
CA ARG A 91 5.58 -19.06 0.39
C ARG A 91 5.15 -17.60 0.39
N ALA A 92 3.85 -17.35 0.51
CA ALA A 92 3.33 -16.00 0.64
C ALA A 92 2.67 -15.79 1.99
N ARG A 93 2.87 -14.60 2.56
CA ARG A 93 2.25 -14.20 3.83
C ARG A 93 1.78 -12.76 3.72
N THR A 94 0.61 -12.47 4.27
CA THR A 94 0.14 -11.09 4.41
C THR A 94 1.19 -10.28 5.17
N LEU A 95 1.42 -9.03 4.75
CA LEU A 95 2.37 -8.15 5.43
C LEU A 95 2.00 -7.95 6.90
N ALA A 96 0.71 -7.98 7.24
CA ALA A 96 0.22 -7.94 8.62
C ALA A 96 0.78 -9.07 9.50
N ALA A 97 1.10 -10.23 8.94
CA ALA A 97 1.66 -11.35 9.70
C ALA A 97 3.03 -11.02 10.30
N LEU A 98 3.79 -10.09 9.70
CA LEU A 98 5.08 -9.66 10.26
C LEU A 98 4.94 -8.92 11.60
N LEU A 99 3.75 -8.39 11.89
CA LEU A 99 3.43 -7.73 13.15
C LEU A 99 2.84 -8.69 14.18
N HIS A 100 2.64 -9.97 13.82
CA HIS A 100 2.04 -10.94 14.72
C HIS A 100 3.03 -11.32 15.82
N THR A 101 2.52 -11.35 17.04
CA THR A 101 3.17 -11.94 18.21
C THR A 101 2.25 -13.04 18.72
N ASP A 102 2.82 -14.22 18.95
CA ASP A 102 2.06 -15.35 19.49
C ASP A 102 1.73 -15.15 20.98
N PRO A 103 0.89 -16.03 21.60
CA PRO A 103 0.53 -15.91 23.01
C PRO A 103 1.70 -15.97 23.99
N ASP A 104 2.84 -16.54 23.59
CA ASP A 104 4.06 -16.64 24.39
C ASP A 104 4.98 -15.41 24.22
N GLY A 105 4.58 -14.44 23.41
CA GLY A 105 5.31 -13.19 23.20
C GLY A 105 6.34 -13.25 22.06
N ARG A 106 6.40 -14.35 21.29
CA ARG A 106 7.35 -14.49 20.18
C ARG A 106 6.82 -13.81 18.93
N ALA A 107 7.59 -12.84 18.41
CA ALA A 107 7.27 -12.17 17.17
C ALA A 107 7.47 -13.12 15.99
N PHE A 108 6.50 -13.17 15.08
CA PHE A 108 6.56 -13.98 13.87
C PHE A 108 7.76 -13.59 12.99
N THR A 109 8.07 -12.30 12.89
CA THR A 109 9.27 -11.81 12.18
C THR A 109 10.55 -12.36 12.79
N ALA A 110 10.65 -12.46 14.12
CA ALA A 110 11.84 -13.01 14.77
C ALA A 110 12.05 -14.49 14.42
N GLU A 111 10.95 -15.23 14.27
CA GLU A 111 10.99 -16.62 13.84
C GLU A 111 11.40 -16.77 12.36
N LEU A 112 10.92 -15.90 11.48
CA LEU A 112 11.35 -15.91 10.07
C LEU A 112 12.85 -15.64 9.93
N VAL A 113 13.38 -14.67 10.67
CA VAL A 113 14.82 -14.34 10.67
C VAL A 113 15.65 -15.52 11.17
N ALA A 114 15.23 -16.16 12.27
CA ALA A 114 15.91 -17.34 12.81
C ALA A 114 15.94 -18.49 11.79
N ARG A 115 14.79 -18.77 11.15
CA ARG A 115 14.65 -19.85 10.16
C ARG A 115 15.42 -19.58 8.87
N SER A 116 15.63 -18.32 8.51
CA SER A 116 16.42 -17.97 7.33
C SER A 116 17.93 -18.13 7.52
N GLY A 117 18.40 -18.19 8.77
CA GLY A 117 19.83 -18.24 9.10
C GLY A 117 20.59 -16.98 8.65
N LEU A 118 19.88 -15.86 8.46
CA LEU A 118 20.50 -14.58 8.10
C LEU A 118 20.66 -13.73 9.36
N GLU A 119 21.67 -12.88 9.35
CA GLU A 119 21.76 -11.80 10.32
C GLU A 119 20.52 -10.89 10.23
N PRO A 120 19.94 -10.44 11.36
CA PRO A 120 18.67 -9.71 11.34
C PRO A 120 18.66 -8.47 10.44
N ARG A 121 19.75 -7.71 10.44
CA ARG A 121 19.90 -6.52 9.58
C ARG A 121 19.91 -6.89 8.10
N GLU A 122 20.51 -8.02 7.74
CA GLU A 122 20.51 -8.50 6.36
C GLU A 122 19.11 -8.98 5.94
N TRP A 123 18.41 -9.70 6.80
CA TRP A 123 17.03 -10.09 6.53
C TRP A 123 16.12 -8.87 6.31
N LEU A 124 16.27 -7.83 7.13
CA LEU A 124 15.54 -6.57 6.96
C LEU A 124 15.89 -5.84 5.66
N ARG A 125 17.16 -5.84 5.24
CA ARG A 125 17.54 -5.33 3.90
C ARG A 125 16.82 -6.09 2.79
N ARG A 126 16.70 -7.42 2.90
CA ARG A 126 15.93 -8.23 1.93
C ARG A 126 14.45 -7.89 1.97
N LEU A 127 13.87 -7.68 3.15
CA LEU A 127 12.48 -7.24 3.29
C LEU A 127 12.26 -5.91 2.57
N PHE A 128 13.07 -4.89 2.85
CA PHE A 128 12.89 -3.57 2.22
C PHE A 128 13.17 -3.60 0.72
N ALA A 129 14.17 -4.35 0.26
CA ALA A 129 14.43 -4.55 -1.16
C ALA A 129 13.31 -5.32 -1.88
N ALA A 130 12.55 -6.16 -1.19
CA ALA A 130 11.38 -6.83 -1.76
C ALA A 130 10.15 -5.91 -1.82
N LEU A 131 10.01 -5.00 -0.86
CA LEU A 131 8.82 -4.14 -0.69
C LEU A 131 8.91 -2.80 -1.42
N LEU A 132 9.97 -2.03 -1.16
CA LEU A 132 10.02 -0.61 -1.51
C LEU A 132 10.24 -0.37 -3.00
N PRO A 133 11.17 -1.05 -3.70
CA PRO A 133 11.47 -0.74 -5.09
C PRO A 133 10.26 -0.65 -6.03
N PRO A 134 9.31 -1.63 -6.07
CA PRO A 134 8.14 -1.49 -6.92
C PRO A 134 7.22 -0.34 -6.47
N LEU A 135 7.00 -0.15 -5.16
CA LEU A 135 6.14 0.91 -4.64
C LEU A 135 6.68 2.31 -4.97
N LEU A 136 8.00 2.50 -4.80
CA LEU A 136 8.69 3.74 -5.14
C LEU A 136 8.63 4.01 -6.64
N HIS A 137 8.83 2.98 -7.45
CA HIS A 137 8.80 3.13 -8.91
C HIS A 137 7.42 3.51 -9.42
N PHE A 138 6.36 2.86 -8.93
CA PHE A 138 4.98 3.25 -9.26
C PHE A 138 4.70 4.71 -8.89
N LEU A 139 5.12 5.14 -7.70
CA LEU A 139 4.94 6.53 -7.25
C LEU A 139 5.74 7.52 -8.13
N TYR A 140 7.04 7.31 -8.28
CA TYR A 140 7.92 8.28 -8.94
C TYR A 140 7.75 8.29 -10.46
N ARG A 141 7.70 7.12 -11.10
CA ARG A 141 7.60 7.02 -12.56
C ARG A 141 6.18 7.32 -13.04
N TYR A 142 5.18 6.74 -12.39
CA TYR A 142 3.80 6.75 -12.88
C TYR A 142 2.87 7.67 -12.09
N GLY A 143 3.35 8.32 -11.02
CA GLY A 143 2.50 9.15 -10.16
C GLY A 143 1.32 8.35 -9.63
N THR A 144 1.51 7.06 -9.38
CA THR A 144 0.45 6.12 -9.00
C THR A 144 0.89 5.38 -7.76
N VAL A 145 0.01 5.24 -6.78
CA VAL A 145 0.36 4.62 -5.51
C VAL A 145 -0.68 3.59 -5.13
N PHE A 146 -0.22 2.48 -4.56
CA PHE A 146 -1.09 1.52 -3.87
C PHE A 146 -1.18 1.94 -2.40
N SER A 147 -2.15 1.39 -1.67
CA SER A 147 -2.16 1.44 -0.21
C SER A 147 -1.54 0.15 0.36
N PRO A 148 -0.21 0.06 0.55
CA PRO A 148 0.49 -1.15 0.99
C PRO A 148 0.36 -1.40 2.51
N HIS A 149 -0.85 -1.23 3.06
CA HIS A 149 -1.09 -1.60 4.45
C HIS A 149 -1.06 -3.12 4.63
N GLY A 150 -0.96 -3.58 5.90
CA GLY A 150 -0.73 -4.98 6.24
C GLY A 150 -1.61 -6.00 5.49
N GLU A 151 -2.89 -5.69 5.29
CA GLU A 151 -3.83 -6.58 4.58
C GLU A 151 -3.60 -6.65 3.06
N ASN A 152 -3.25 -5.55 2.38
CA ASN A 152 -3.23 -5.46 0.92
C ASN A 152 -1.87 -5.78 0.29
N ALA A 153 -0.81 -5.73 1.10
CA ALA A 153 0.51 -6.20 0.73
C ALA A 153 0.70 -7.65 1.19
N ILE A 154 1.33 -8.45 0.34
CA ILE A 154 1.72 -9.83 0.59
C ILE A 154 3.20 -9.94 0.29
N VAL A 155 3.97 -10.48 1.23
CA VAL A 155 5.40 -10.73 1.05
C VAL A 155 5.57 -12.18 0.58
N VAL A 156 6.26 -12.35 -0.54
CA VAL A 156 6.67 -13.68 -1.02
C VAL A 156 8.06 -13.97 -0.47
N PHE A 157 8.24 -15.18 0.03
CA PHE A 157 9.46 -15.70 0.63
C PHE A 157 9.96 -16.90 -0.16
N ASP A 158 11.28 -17.08 -0.20
CA ASP A 158 11.89 -18.31 -0.70
C ASP A 158 11.75 -19.48 0.30
N GLU A 159 12.33 -20.63 -0.03
CA GLU A 159 12.28 -21.85 0.77
C GLU A 159 12.96 -21.72 2.16
N ARG A 160 13.80 -20.70 2.34
CA ARG A 160 14.49 -20.36 3.59
C ARG A 160 13.85 -19.17 4.29
N ASP A 161 12.60 -18.82 3.99
CA ASP A 161 11.92 -17.69 4.64
C ASP A 161 12.62 -16.33 4.45
N VAL A 162 13.37 -16.15 3.36
CA VAL A 162 13.93 -14.85 2.95
C VAL A 162 12.94 -14.10 2.06
N PRO A 163 12.60 -12.82 2.33
CA PRO A 163 11.74 -12.03 1.45
C PRO A 163 12.35 -11.87 0.06
N VAL A 164 11.56 -12.11 -0.99
CA VAL A 164 12.04 -12.07 -2.38
C VAL A 164 11.29 -11.10 -3.29
N ARG A 165 9.99 -10.84 -3.03
CA ARG A 165 9.20 -9.85 -3.80
C ARG A 165 7.86 -9.53 -3.15
N LEU A 166 7.29 -8.41 -3.59
CA LEU A 166 5.97 -7.93 -3.21
C LEU A 166 4.87 -8.50 -4.12
N ALA A 167 3.76 -8.87 -3.52
CA ALA A 167 2.48 -9.04 -4.18
C ALA A 167 1.46 -8.01 -3.62
N VAL A 168 0.67 -7.38 -4.48
CA VAL A 168 -0.34 -6.36 -4.10
C VAL A 168 -1.71 -6.77 -4.64
N LYS A 169 -2.77 -6.44 -3.88
CA LYS A 169 -4.18 -6.66 -4.24
C LYS A 169 -5.03 -5.41 -3.95
N ASP A 170 -6.31 -5.47 -4.34
CA ASP A 170 -7.34 -4.43 -4.12
C ASP A 170 -7.03 -3.14 -4.88
N PHE A 171 -7.09 -3.18 -6.22
CA PHE A 171 -6.68 -2.03 -7.04
C PHE A 171 -7.74 -0.95 -7.11
N VAL A 172 -8.97 -1.31 -7.47
CA VAL A 172 -10.00 -0.32 -7.76
C VAL A 172 -10.42 0.52 -6.54
N ASP A 173 -10.14 0.02 -5.33
CA ASP A 173 -10.40 0.74 -4.10
C ASP A 173 -9.19 1.52 -3.55
N ASP A 174 -7.96 1.08 -3.83
CA ASP A 174 -6.74 1.59 -3.15
C ASP A 174 -5.67 2.16 -4.08
N VAL A 175 -5.81 2.06 -5.41
CA VAL A 175 -4.94 2.76 -6.35
C VAL A 175 -5.37 4.21 -6.47
N ASN A 176 -4.42 5.11 -6.26
CA ASN A 176 -4.61 6.55 -6.35
C ASN A 176 -3.57 7.13 -7.30
N VAL A 177 -3.91 8.24 -7.97
CA VAL A 177 -3.06 8.87 -8.99
C VAL A 177 -2.77 10.32 -8.61
N SER A 178 -1.64 10.86 -9.05
CA SER A 178 -1.33 12.27 -8.85
C SER A 178 -2.33 13.16 -9.60
N ALA A 179 -2.82 14.19 -8.90
CA ALA A 179 -3.59 15.27 -9.50
C ALA A 179 -2.75 16.15 -10.45
N VAL A 180 -1.42 16.16 -10.28
CA VAL A 180 -0.49 16.80 -11.22
C VAL A 180 -0.32 15.88 -12.43
N PRO A 181 -0.65 16.33 -13.65
CA PRO A 181 -0.54 15.49 -14.84
C PRO A 181 0.90 15.07 -15.12
N LEU A 182 1.10 13.77 -15.34
CA LEU A 182 2.36 13.20 -15.80
C LEU A 182 2.24 12.70 -17.25
N PRO A 183 3.31 12.72 -18.07
CA PRO A 183 3.28 12.15 -19.42
C PRO A 183 2.77 10.71 -19.46
N GLU A 184 3.08 9.92 -18.43
CA GLU A 184 2.63 8.54 -18.26
C GLU A 184 1.10 8.41 -18.17
N HIS A 185 0.41 9.46 -17.72
CA HIS A 185 -1.06 9.48 -17.62
C HIS A 185 -1.75 9.66 -18.96
N ALA A 186 -1.04 10.06 -20.02
CA ALA A 186 -1.64 10.31 -21.33
C ALA A 186 -2.24 9.05 -21.98
N ARG A 187 -1.79 7.86 -21.54
CA ARG A 187 -2.28 6.55 -22.02
C ARG A 187 -3.31 5.91 -21.08
N MET A 188 -3.70 6.60 -20.01
CA MET A 188 -4.72 6.11 -19.09
C MET A 188 -6.09 6.17 -19.78
N PRO A 189 -6.84 5.05 -19.83
CA PRO A 189 -8.20 5.04 -20.37
C PRO A 189 -9.13 6.01 -19.63
N ASP A 190 -10.09 6.60 -20.33
CA ASP A 190 -11.03 7.57 -19.72
C ASP A 190 -11.84 6.94 -18.59
N GLU A 191 -12.33 5.71 -18.77
CA GLU A 191 -13.05 4.96 -17.72
C GLU A 191 -12.22 4.72 -16.45
N VAL A 192 -10.89 4.63 -16.58
CA VAL A 192 -9.96 4.52 -15.44
C VAL A 192 -9.74 5.89 -14.80
N ARG A 193 -9.63 6.95 -15.60
CA ARG A 193 -9.45 8.32 -15.11
C ARG A 193 -10.67 8.81 -14.33
N GLU A 194 -11.87 8.47 -14.79
CA GLU A 194 -13.12 8.90 -14.14
C GLU A 194 -13.34 8.26 -12.77
N VAL A 195 -12.78 7.06 -12.53
CA VAL A 195 -13.04 6.27 -11.33
C VAL A 195 -11.95 6.38 -10.26
N LEU A 196 -10.68 6.53 -10.67
CA LEU A 196 -9.56 6.58 -9.75
C LEU A 196 -9.51 7.93 -9.03
N LEU A 197 -9.28 7.87 -7.72
CA LEU A 197 -9.07 9.06 -6.92
C LEU A 197 -7.74 9.71 -7.30
N THR A 198 -7.79 11.03 -7.49
CA THR A 198 -6.61 11.87 -7.72
C THR A 198 -6.27 12.67 -6.48
N GLU A 199 -5.00 12.66 -6.09
CA GLU A 199 -4.51 13.35 -4.90
C GLU A 199 -3.33 14.27 -5.23
N GLU A 200 -3.24 15.39 -4.52
CA GLU A 200 -2.08 16.28 -4.64
C GLU A 200 -0.79 15.53 -4.28
N PRO A 201 0.35 15.79 -4.96
CA PRO A 201 1.59 15.02 -4.79
C PRO A 201 2.04 14.83 -3.33
N GLY A 202 1.93 15.87 -2.51
CA GLY A 202 2.29 15.82 -1.10
C GLY A 202 1.38 14.95 -0.24
N PHE A 203 0.12 14.75 -0.65
CA PHE A 203 -0.80 13.82 0.01
C PHE A 203 -0.68 12.42 -0.60
N LEU A 204 -0.35 12.27 -1.88
CA LEU A 204 -0.14 10.97 -2.53
C LEU A 204 0.98 10.15 -1.85
N THR A 205 2.00 10.81 -1.32
CA THR A 205 3.04 10.15 -0.51
C THR A 205 2.50 9.56 0.81
N GLN A 206 1.37 10.07 1.32
CA GLN A 206 0.73 9.55 2.54
C GLN A 206 0.31 8.09 2.43
N PHE A 207 0.06 7.57 1.22
CA PHE A 207 -0.26 6.16 1.06
C PHE A 207 0.93 5.25 1.43
N ILE A 208 2.17 5.71 1.22
CA ILE A 208 3.37 5.01 1.70
C ILE A 208 3.70 5.42 3.14
N HIS A 209 3.71 6.72 3.45
CA HIS A 209 4.02 7.20 4.80
C HIS A 209 3.05 6.64 5.84
N SER A 210 1.75 6.86 5.66
CA SER A 210 0.74 6.41 6.60
C SER A 210 0.44 4.92 6.47
N GLY A 211 0.33 4.40 5.24
CA GLY A 211 -0.02 3.00 5.00
C GLY A 211 1.08 2.01 5.41
N LEU A 212 2.34 2.26 5.03
CA LEU A 212 3.47 1.37 5.30
C LEU A 212 4.29 1.83 6.51
N PHE A 213 4.77 3.08 6.53
CA PHE A 213 5.72 3.48 7.57
C PHE A 213 5.04 3.61 8.93
N VAL A 214 3.95 4.38 9.03
CA VAL A 214 3.21 4.58 10.28
C VAL A 214 2.30 3.39 10.60
N GLY A 215 1.71 2.77 9.57
CA GLY A 215 0.74 1.69 9.71
C GLY A 215 1.35 0.31 9.96
N VAL A 216 2.59 0.08 9.51
CA VAL A 216 3.29 -1.21 9.65
C VAL A 216 4.64 -1.05 10.33
N PHE A 217 5.55 -0.28 9.77
CA PHE A 217 6.94 -0.23 10.26
C PHE A 217 7.09 0.36 11.66
N ARG A 218 6.26 1.33 12.05
CA ARG A 218 6.20 1.83 13.43
C ARG A 218 5.91 0.74 14.47
N TYR A 219 5.24 -0.34 14.07
CA TYR A 219 4.99 -1.49 14.93
C TYR A 219 6.01 -2.61 14.75
N LEU A 220 6.58 -2.73 13.55
CA LEU A 220 7.62 -3.73 13.27
C LEU A 220 8.96 -3.36 13.92
N ALA A 221 9.35 -2.09 13.88
CA ALA A 221 10.65 -1.64 14.38
C ALA A 221 10.87 -1.95 15.88
N PRO A 222 9.90 -1.72 16.79
CA PRO A 222 10.04 -2.15 18.18
C PRO A 222 10.19 -3.67 18.35
N LEU A 223 9.50 -4.49 17.55
CA LEU A 223 9.66 -5.95 17.59
C LEU A 223 11.07 -6.38 17.17
N CYS A 224 11.64 -5.71 16.16
CA CYS A 224 13.02 -5.93 15.73
C CYS A 224 14.04 -5.46 16.77
N GLU A 225 13.77 -4.35 17.45
CA GLU A 225 14.65 -3.88 18.53
C GLU A 225 14.65 -4.85 19.70
N GLU A 226 13.46 -5.26 20.16
CA GLU A 226 13.30 -6.12 21.33
C GLU A 226 13.79 -7.56 21.10
N GLN A 227 13.50 -8.15 19.94
CA GLN A 227 13.70 -9.58 19.72
C GLN A 227 14.82 -9.92 18.74
N LEU A 228 15.37 -8.92 18.03
CA LEU A 228 16.42 -9.12 17.02
C LEU A 228 17.64 -8.22 17.24
N ASP A 229 17.69 -7.42 18.31
CA ASP A 229 18.78 -6.50 18.62
C ASP A 229 19.11 -5.54 17.46
N VAL A 230 18.06 -5.07 16.76
CA VAL A 230 18.15 -4.05 15.72
C VAL A 230 17.55 -2.75 16.24
N PRO A 231 18.37 -1.78 16.69
CA PRO A 231 17.85 -0.52 17.20
C PRO A 231 16.96 0.20 16.19
N GLU A 232 15.91 0.87 16.66
CA GLU A 232 14.93 1.54 15.79
C GLU A 232 15.60 2.50 14.79
N ALA A 233 16.63 3.23 15.22
CA ALA A 233 17.40 4.12 14.35
C ALA A 233 18.08 3.39 13.17
N HIS A 234 18.58 2.17 13.38
CA HIS A 234 19.14 1.35 12.29
C HIS A 234 18.02 0.83 11.38
N PHE A 235 16.88 0.41 11.93
CA PHE A 235 15.73 -0.02 11.12
C PHE A 235 15.34 1.06 10.10
N TRP A 236 15.14 2.31 10.56
CA TRP A 236 14.78 3.42 9.68
C TRP A 236 15.91 3.82 8.74
N SER A 237 17.17 3.73 9.17
CA SER A 237 18.34 3.93 8.30
C SER A 237 18.33 2.96 7.12
N LEU A 238 17.94 1.69 7.32
CA LEU A 238 17.83 0.70 6.24
C LEU A 238 16.70 1.03 5.26
N VAL A 239 15.54 1.50 5.75
CA VAL A 239 14.42 1.97 4.91
C VAL A 239 14.88 3.16 4.06
N ARG A 240 15.54 4.14 4.70
CA ARG A 240 16.06 5.33 4.04
C ARG A 240 17.10 4.99 2.98
N ALA A 241 18.03 4.10 3.30
CA ALA A 241 19.06 3.65 2.38
C ALA A 241 18.47 2.99 1.12
N GLU A 242 17.38 2.22 1.26
CA GLU A 242 16.69 1.60 0.12
C GLU A 242 15.99 2.65 -0.77
N ILE A 243 15.35 3.66 -0.18
CA ILE A 243 14.77 4.79 -0.92
C ILE A 243 15.87 5.52 -1.71
N LEU A 244 16.97 5.88 -1.05
CA LEU A 244 18.08 6.55 -1.73
C LEU A 244 18.76 5.66 -2.78
N ARG A 245 18.82 4.34 -2.56
CA ARG A 245 19.33 3.39 -3.56
C ARG A 245 18.48 3.42 -4.82
N HIS A 246 17.15 3.46 -4.66
CA HIS A 246 16.24 3.62 -5.79
C HIS A 246 16.46 4.97 -6.50
N GLN A 247 16.58 6.07 -5.75
CA GLN A 247 16.80 7.41 -6.34
C GLN A 247 18.12 7.50 -7.12
N ARG A 248 19.22 6.96 -6.57
CA ARG A 248 20.53 6.92 -7.26
C ARG A 248 20.49 6.08 -8.54
N ARG A 249 19.60 5.09 -8.59
CA ARG A 249 19.46 4.18 -9.73
C ARG A 249 18.72 4.80 -10.91
N PHE A 250 17.77 5.70 -10.65
CA PHE A 250 16.95 6.37 -11.66
C PHE A 250 17.14 7.90 -11.62
N PRO A 251 18.36 8.42 -11.88
CA PRO A 251 18.64 9.85 -11.78
C PRO A 251 17.78 10.70 -12.73
N GLU A 252 17.26 10.13 -13.81
CA GLU A 252 16.33 10.78 -14.74
C GLU A 252 14.97 11.13 -14.11
N LEU A 253 14.64 10.55 -12.95
CA LEU A 253 13.43 10.84 -12.18
C LEU A 253 13.67 11.88 -11.06
N ALA A 254 14.78 12.62 -11.08
CA ALA A 254 15.13 13.59 -10.03
C ALA A 254 13.99 14.58 -9.70
N ASP A 255 13.34 15.15 -10.72
CA ASP A 255 12.20 16.06 -10.53
C ASP A 255 10.99 15.35 -9.89
N ARG A 256 10.83 14.04 -10.13
CA ARG A 256 9.79 13.21 -9.50
C ARG A 256 10.09 12.96 -8.04
N PHE A 257 11.36 12.78 -7.67
CA PHE A 257 11.76 12.63 -6.27
C PHE A 257 11.45 13.89 -5.47
N ALA A 258 11.67 15.06 -6.06
CA ALA A 258 11.28 16.34 -5.45
C ALA A 258 9.76 16.52 -5.38
N LEU A 259 9.03 16.09 -6.42
CA LEU A 259 7.57 16.19 -6.48
C LEU A 259 6.87 15.29 -5.44
N PHE A 260 7.38 14.07 -5.24
CA PHE A 260 6.84 13.07 -4.31
C PHE A 260 7.82 12.81 -3.15
N ASP A 261 8.21 13.87 -2.44
CA ASP A 261 9.25 13.79 -1.42
C ASP A 261 8.84 12.93 -0.20
N LEU A 262 9.43 11.73 -0.12
CA LEU A 262 9.24 10.81 1.00
C LEU A 262 10.14 11.13 2.20
N LEU A 263 11.15 11.99 2.04
CA LEU A 263 12.15 12.33 3.05
C LEU A 263 11.88 13.68 3.72
N THR A 264 10.72 14.28 3.47
CA THR A 264 10.26 15.51 4.11
C THR A 264 10.41 15.47 5.64
N PRO A 265 10.76 16.59 6.32
CA PRO A 265 11.00 16.60 7.77
C PRO A 265 9.83 16.11 8.63
N ARG A 266 8.60 16.30 8.16
CA ARG A 266 7.38 16.02 8.92
C ARG A 266 6.29 15.42 8.04
N ILE A 267 5.56 14.47 8.60
CA ILE A 267 4.47 13.77 7.94
C ILE A 267 3.16 14.15 8.62
N GLU A 268 2.10 14.37 7.84
CA GLU A 268 0.75 14.56 8.37
C GLU A 268 0.24 13.32 9.11
N ARG A 269 -0.55 13.53 10.16
CA ARG A 269 -1.11 12.42 10.94
C ARG A 269 -2.51 12.05 10.46
N LEU A 270 -2.62 10.94 9.74
CA LEU A 270 -3.90 10.30 9.49
C LEU A 270 -4.41 9.62 10.78
N CYS A 271 -5.39 10.26 11.42
CA CYS A 271 -5.91 9.89 12.73
C CYS A 271 -7.17 9.04 12.60
N LEU A 272 -7.03 7.77 12.21
CA LEU A 272 -8.16 6.86 11.96
C LEU A 272 -9.14 6.73 13.14
N ASN A 273 -8.63 6.70 14.38
CA ASN A 273 -9.50 6.65 15.57
C ASN A 273 -10.28 7.96 15.79
N ARG A 274 -9.76 9.10 15.32
CA ARG A 274 -10.43 10.40 15.45
C ARG A 274 -11.70 10.47 14.61
N ASN A 275 -11.70 9.86 13.43
CA ASN A 275 -12.91 9.69 12.64
C ASN A 275 -14.01 9.04 13.47
N ARG A 276 -13.74 7.87 14.05
CA ARG A 276 -14.73 7.13 14.82
C ARG A 276 -15.17 7.86 16.10
N LEU A 277 -14.23 8.43 16.84
CA LEU A 277 -14.48 8.94 18.20
C LEU A 277 -14.98 10.40 18.23
N HIS A 278 -14.61 11.22 17.23
CA HIS A 278 -14.86 12.67 17.29
C HIS A 278 -15.62 13.24 16.09
N LEU A 279 -15.47 12.67 14.89
CA LEU A 279 -16.04 13.28 13.68
C LEU A 279 -17.27 12.54 13.17
N ASP A 280 -17.10 11.27 12.83
CA ASP A 280 -18.07 10.50 12.07
C ASP A 280 -19.04 9.74 12.97
N GLY A 281 -18.56 9.20 14.10
CA GLY A 281 -19.39 8.38 14.97
C GLY A 281 -19.94 7.17 14.22
N TYR A 282 -21.23 6.87 14.38
CA TYR A 282 -21.95 5.81 13.67
C TYR A 282 -23.04 6.36 12.74
N ARG A 283 -22.86 7.60 12.26
CA ARG A 283 -23.88 8.26 11.43
C ARG A 283 -23.84 7.74 9.99
N ASP A 284 -25.03 7.63 9.41
CA ASP A 284 -25.19 7.46 7.97
C ASP A 284 -24.73 8.71 7.22
N ARG A 285 -24.10 8.51 6.05
CA ARG A 285 -23.54 9.58 5.22
C ARG A 285 -23.74 9.29 3.75
N PRO A 286 -23.95 10.31 2.91
CA PRO A 286 -24.07 10.12 1.46
C PRO A 286 -22.76 9.67 0.80
N GLU A 287 -21.62 9.91 1.45
CA GLU A 287 -20.27 9.62 0.94
C GLU A 287 -19.43 8.87 1.96
N ARG A 288 -18.44 8.12 1.46
CA ARG A 288 -17.44 7.43 2.29
C ARG A 288 -16.60 8.47 3.05
N PRO A 289 -16.37 8.30 4.36
CA PRO A 289 -15.53 9.23 5.13
C PRO A 289 -14.05 9.12 4.72
N HIS A 290 -13.38 10.28 4.64
CA HIS A 290 -11.93 10.37 4.49
C HIS A 290 -11.22 10.34 5.86
N ALA A 291 -9.99 9.83 5.89
CA ALA A 291 -9.20 9.81 7.11
C ALA A 291 -8.95 11.24 7.64
N ALA A 292 -9.18 11.45 8.94
CA ALA A 292 -9.03 12.73 9.58
C ALA A 292 -7.55 13.10 9.70
N VAL A 293 -7.13 14.20 9.09
CA VAL A 293 -5.80 14.76 9.28
C VAL A 293 -5.78 15.63 10.53
N HIS A 294 -4.86 15.38 11.46
CA HIS A 294 -4.71 16.23 12.65
C HIS A 294 -3.27 16.30 13.17
N GLY A 295 -2.59 17.41 12.85
CA GLY A 295 -1.21 17.64 13.25
C GLY A 295 -0.20 16.84 12.42
N THR A 296 1.06 16.86 12.85
CA THR A 296 2.17 16.21 12.16
C THR A 296 3.07 15.45 13.13
N VAL A 297 3.83 14.48 12.64
CA VAL A 297 4.93 13.80 13.35
C VAL A 297 6.27 14.04 12.64
N PRO A 298 7.41 13.99 13.35
CA PRO A 298 8.71 13.92 12.69
C PRO A 298 8.78 12.70 11.77
N ASN A 299 9.39 12.86 10.61
CA ASN A 299 9.68 11.74 9.71
C ASN A 299 10.99 11.06 10.16
N PRO A 300 10.99 9.77 10.52
CA PRO A 300 12.23 9.08 10.90
C PRO A 300 13.24 8.95 9.74
N LEU A 301 12.83 9.29 8.51
CA LEU A 301 13.68 9.28 7.32
C LEU A 301 14.33 10.64 6.99
N ALA A 302 13.97 11.71 7.71
CA ALA A 302 14.43 13.06 7.41
C ALA A 302 15.93 13.25 7.71
N ASP A 303 16.39 12.71 8.84
CA ASP A 303 17.79 12.82 9.23
C ASP A 303 18.58 11.60 8.74
N PRO A 304 19.81 11.80 8.24
CA PRO A 304 20.69 10.70 7.85
C PRO A 304 21.00 9.83 9.07
N GLY A 305 20.72 8.53 8.94
CA GLY A 305 20.94 7.55 10.00
C GLY A 305 22.42 7.22 10.19
N PRO A 306 22.76 6.37 11.19
CA PRO A 306 24.13 5.94 11.44
C PRO A 306 24.80 5.29 10.21
N ASP A 307 24.04 4.63 9.34
CA ASP A 307 24.57 3.98 8.14
C ASP A 307 24.71 4.93 6.92
N ASP A 308 24.20 6.17 7.00
CA ASP A 308 24.33 7.17 5.92
C ASP A 308 25.63 8.00 6.02
N ARG A 309 26.46 7.74 7.05
CA ARG A 309 27.68 8.52 7.33
C ARG A 309 28.95 7.96 6.69
N TYR A 310 28.84 6.97 5.79
CA TYR A 310 29.98 6.34 5.10
C TYR A 310 29.72 6.17 3.61
#